data_AF-A0A258WH04-F1
#
_entry.id   AF-A0A258WH04-F1
#
_cell.length_a   1.000
_cell.length_b   1.000
_cell.length_c   1.000
_cell.angle_alpha   90.00
_cell.angle_beta   90.00
_cell.angle_gamma   90.00
#
_symmetry.space_group_name_H-M   'P 1'
#
loop_
_entity.id
_entity.type
_entity.pdbx_description
1 polymer ?
#
loop_
_entity_poly.entity_id
_entity_poly.type
_entity_poly.pdbx_seq_one_letter_code
_entity_poly.pdbx_strand_id
1 'polypeptide(L)'
;GYKGPAFNVFFNHTAPTNAIPIDEETSDAFEIGLKSQFLDNRVQFNASAFTVTYNGFQANNFVLLNGAVVSNLTNAGSVRSKGFEADLLAVPVNGLTLRASAAYADAKVLKFNPNPDTNAPDARNGTRLPLAPKFTYTLGGSYERDLGSVKLYLDTDFRHVGKQFSDLGESGPIDAYGIWNASVGFSDADDLYRLTFLARNITDKSYALLNVSAGQRLQIPRDADRYFGVSLRAKFQ
;
A
#
# COMPACT_ATOMS: atom_id res chain seq x y z
N GLY A 1 -5.24 20.80 -0.24
CA GLY A 1 -5.82 20.19 -1.46
C GLY A 1 -7.32 20.34 -1.45
N TYR A 2 -7.97 20.08 -2.58
CA TYR A 2 -9.41 20.26 -2.74
C TYR A 2 -9.96 19.18 -3.67
N LYS A 3 -11.06 18.55 -3.27
CA LYS A 3 -11.86 17.65 -4.08
C LYS A 3 -13.28 18.18 -4.06
N GLY A 4 -13.79 18.54 -5.23
CA GLY A 4 -15.06 19.25 -5.35
C GLY A 4 -16.28 18.43 -4.95
N PRO A 5 -17.46 19.07 -4.89
CA PRO A 5 -18.72 18.42 -4.64
C PRO A 5 -19.03 17.30 -5.64
N ALA A 6 -19.84 16.34 -5.21
CA ALA A 6 -20.22 15.18 -6.02
C ALA A 6 -21.72 14.86 -5.88
N PHE A 7 -22.25 14.05 -6.80
CA PHE A 7 -23.61 13.54 -6.73
C PHE A 7 -23.59 12.00 -6.79
N ASN A 8 -24.49 11.37 -6.05
CA ASN A 8 -24.74 9.93 -6.18
C ASN A 8 -25.63 9.67 -7.40
N VAL A 9 -25.07 9.04 -8.43
CA VAL A 9 -25.73 8.80 -9.74
C VAL A 9 -26.03 7.33 -10.02
N PHE A 10 -26.19 6.50 -8.99
CA PHE A 10 -26.54 5.09 -9.16
C PHE A 10 -28.02 4.92 -9.59
N PHE A 11 -28.35 3.85 -10.31
CA PHE A 11 -29.68 3.66 -10.92
C PHE A 11 -30.85 3.67 -9.92
N ASN A 12 -30.62 3.34 -8.65
CA ASN A 12 -31.61 3.39 -7.58
C ASN A 12 -31.77 4.77 -6.92
N HIS A 13 -30.85 5.72 -7.18
CA HIS A 13 -30.94 7.09 -6.69
C HIS A 13 -31.93 7.89 -7.55
N THR A 14 -33.15 8.01 -7.07
CA THR A 14 -34.20 8.83 -7.66
C THR A 14 -34.33 10.17 -6.92
N ALA A 15 -34.87 11.18 -7.61
CA ALA A 15 -35.17 12.46 -6.97
C ALA A 15 -36.10 12.28 -5.76
N PRO A 16 -35.89 13.01 -4.65
CA PRO A 16 -34.91 14.10 -4.49
C PRO A 16 -33.54 13.65 -3.96
N THR A 17 -33.36 12.38 -3.59
CA THR A 17 -32.13 11.87 -2.93
C THR A 17 -30.88 11.88 -3.81
N ASN A 18 -31.05 12.00 -5.13
CA ASN A 18 -29.97 12.15 -6.11
C ASN A 18 -29.59 13.60 -6.41
N ALA A 19 -30.33 14.57 -5.85
CA ALA A 19 -30.21 16.00 -6.15
C ALA A 19 -29.50 16.80 -5.03
N ILE A 20 -29.20 16.17 -3.89
CA ILE A 20 -28.42 16.79 -2.82
C ILE A 20 -26.93 16.55 -3.12
N PRO A 21 -26.14 17.61 -3.33
CA PRO A 21 -24.71 17.46 -3.52
C PRO A 21 -24.04 16.99 -2.23
N ILE A 22 -23.02 16.16 -2.39
CA ILE A 22 -22.03 15.85 -1.37
C ILE A 22 -21.06 17.01 -1.35
N ASP A 23 -20.80 17.58 -0.18
CA ASP A 23 -19.92 18.73 0.00
C ASP A 23 -18.48 18.40 -0.43
N GLU A 24 -17.65 19.42 -0.63
CA GLU A 24 -16.24 19.25 -0.91
C GLU A 24 -15.48 18.49 0.19
N GLU A 25 -14.35 17.92 -0.20
CA GLU A 25 -13.31 17.48 0.71
C GLU A 25 -12.09 18.39 0.58
N THR A 26 -11.59 18.89 1.70
CA THR A 26 -10.38 19.72 1.76
C THR A 26 -9.27 18.99 2.51
N SER A 27 -8.02 19.30 2.19
CA SER A 27 -6.86 18.74 2.87
C SER A 27 -5.83 19.79 3.25
N ASP A 28 -5.40 19.76 4.50
CA ASP A 28 -4.31 20.57 5.03
C ASP A 28 -3.13 19.65 5.35
N ALA A 29 -2.00 19.87 4.68
CA ALA A 29 -0.81 19.04 4.81
C ALA A 29 0.41 19.87 5.18
N PHE A 30 1.23 19.33 6.07
CA PHE A 30 2.55 19.82 6.40
C PHE A 30 3.56 18.67 6.31
N GLU A 31 4.67 18.90 5.64
CA GLU A 31 5.75 17.94 5.49
C GLU A 31 7.11 18.63 5.65
N ILE A 32 8.02 17.96 6.35
CA ILE A 32 9.41 18.37 6.47
C ILE A 32 10.30 17.17 6.18
N GLY A 33 11.37 17.37 5.41
CA GLY A 33 12.21 16.27 4.99
C GLY A 33 13.68 16.62 4.82
N LEU A 34 14.48 15.55 4.83
CA LEU A 34 15.91 15.52 4.55
C LEU A 34 16.11 14.72 3.26
N LYS A 35 16.91 15.27 2.36
CA LYS A 35 17.47 14.55 1.21
C LYS A 35 18.97 14.64 1.28
N SER A 36 19.65 13.51 1.18
CA SER A 36 21.09 13.46 1.40
C SER A 36 21.78 12.43 0.51
N GLN A 37 23.02 12.75 0.15
CA GLN A 37 23.87 11.93 -0.68
C GLN A 37 25.31 12.01 -0.17
N PHE A 38 25.95 10.86 -0.01
CA PHE A 38 27.27 10.72 0.61
C PHE A 38 28.15 9.74 -0.19
N LEU A 39 29.44 9.73 0.14
CA LEU A 39 30.43 8.77 -0.37
C LEU A 39 30.46 8.72 -1.90
N ASP A 40 30.64 9.87 -2.55
CA ASP A 40 30.66 10.00 -4.01
C ASP A 40 29.43 9.35 -4.68
N ASN A 41 28.24 9.70 -4.18
CA ASN A 41 26.96 9.22 -4.66
C ASN A 41 26.69 7.73 -4.42
N ARG A 42 27.51 7.04 -3.62
CA ARG A 42 27.30 5.63 -3.27
C ARG A 42 26.23 5.42 -2.21
N VAL A 43 25.90 6.42 -1.41
CA VAL A 43 24.82 6.33 -0.42
C VAL A 43 23.85 7.48 -0.62
N GLN A 44 22.58 7.16 -0.83
CA GLN A 44 21.48 8.11 -0.82
C GLN A 44 20.55 7.77 0.34
N PHE A 45 20.28 8.76 1.19
CA PHE A 45 19.35 8.63 2.30
C PHE A 45 18.36 9.78 2.27
N ASN A 46 17.08 9.45 2.26
CA ASN A 46 16.00 10.40 2.34
C ASN A 46 15.12 10.06 3.53
N ALA A 47 14.62 11.08 4.21
CA ALA A 47 13.64 10.90 5.27
C ALA A 47 12.66 12.07 5.28
N SER A 48 11.42 11.82 5.66
CA SER A 48 10.41 12.87 5.84
C SER A 48 9.55 12.59 7.06
N ALA A 49 8.97 13.66 7.58
CA ALA A 49 7.92 13.66 8.58
C ALA A 49 6.73 14.40 8.00
N PHE A 50 5.54 13.82 8.08
CA PHE A 50 4.35 14.38 7.48
C PHE A 50 3.15 14.36 8.43
N THR A 51 2.23 15.28 8.20
CA THR A 51 0.88 15.25 8.73
C THR A 51 -0.08 15.81 7.70
N VAL A 52 -1.20 15.14 7.49
CA VAL A 52 -2.28 15.59 6.63
C VAL A 52 -3.61 15.37 7.33
N THR A 53 -4.45 16.41 7.37
CA THR A 53 -5.83 16.33 7.85
C THR A 53 -6.77 16.56 6.68
N TYR A 54 -7.72 15.65 6.49
CA TYR A 54 -8.80 15.77 5.52
C TYR A 54 -10.08 16.15 6.25
N ASN A 55 -10.76 17.19 5.79
CA ASN A 55 -12.04 17.65 6.29
C ASN A 55 -13.12 17.43 5.23
N GLY A 56 -14.31 16.99 5.65
CA GLY A 56 -15.37 16.62 4.70
C GLY A 56 -15.01 15.36 3.91
N PHE A 57 -14.28 14.42 4.51
CA PHE A 57 -13.75 13.23 3.83
C PHE A 57 -14.85 12.45 3.12
N GLN A 58 -14.77 12.38 1.79
CA GLN A 58 -15.78 11.74 0.95
C GLN A 58 -15.51 10.23 0.90
N ALA A 59 -16.36 9.45 1.57
CA ALA A 59 -16.27 8.00 1.64
C ALA A 59 -17.60 7.33 1.28
N ASN A 60 -17.51 6.14 0.70
CA ASN A 60 -18.68 5.32 0.41
C ASN A 60 -19.20 4.65 1.69
N ASN A 61 -20.50 4.77 1.93
CA ASN A 61 -21.24 3.94 2.87
C ASN A 61 -22.24 3.07 2.11
N PHE A 62 -22.65 1.94 2.70
CA PHE A 62 -23.71 1.12 2.15
C PHE A 62 -25.03 1.50 2.82
N VAL A 63 -26.02 1.87 2.01
CA VAL A 63 -27.37 2.23 2.47
C VAL A 63 -28.40 1.35 1.78
N LEU A 64 -29.53 1.13 2.45
CA LEU A 64 -30.66 0.41 1.84
C LEU A 64 -31.56 1.43 1.14
N LEU A 65 -31.51 1.45 -0.19
CA LEU A 65 -32.32 2.35 -1.01
C LEU A 65 -33.26 1.53 -1.90
N ASN A 66 -34.56 1.77 -1.77
CA ASN A 66 -35.61 1.07 -2.55
C ASN A 66 -35.51 -0.47 -2.49
N GLY A 67 -35.17 -1.02 -1.32
CA GLY A 67 -35.06 -2.47 -1.12
C GLY A 67 -33.76 -3.11 -1.63
N ALA A 68 -32.82 -2.32 -2.14
CA ALA A 68 -31.50 -2.77 -2.56
C ALA A 68 -30.39 -2.07 -1.77
N VAL A 69 -29.36 -2.82 -1.40
CA VAL A 69 -28.16 -2.22 -0.80
C VAL A 69 -27.36 -1.54 -1.90
N VAL A 70 -27.12 -0.25 -1.76
CA VAL A 70 -26.36 0.57 -2.71
C VAL A 70 -25.19 1.24 -2.03
N SER A 71 -24.13 1.48 -2.79
CA SER A 71 -23.02 2.33 -2.34
C SER A 71 -23.43 3.78 -2.51
N ASN A 72 -23.28 4.57 -1.45
CA ASN A 72 -23.65 5.96 -1.39
C ASN A 72 -22.44 6.75 -0.90
N LEU A 73 -21.97 7.72 -1.68
CA LEU A 73 -20.86 8.57 -1.31
C LEU A 73 -21.37 9.66 -0.34
N THR A 74 -20.65 9.88 0.75
CA THR A 74 -21.01 10.84 1.81
C THR A 74 -19.76 11.52 2.36
N ASN A 75 -19.91 12.70 2.98
CA ASN A 75 -18.86 13.30 3.80
C ASN A 75 -18.84 12.63 5.18
N ALA A 76 -17.97 11.63 5.36
CA ALA A 76 -17.84 10.80 6.55
C ALA A 76 -17.15 11.50 7.74
N GLY A 77 -16.89 12.80 7.65
CA GLY A 77 -16.31 13.61 8.72
C GLY A 77 -14.87 14.04 8.41
N SER A 78 -13.96 13.88 9.36
CA SER A 78 -12.55 14.23 9.19
C SER A 78 -11.61 13.12 9.63
N VAL A 79 -10.52 12.97 8.88
CA VAL A 79 -9.49 11.95 9.10
C VAL A 79 -8.11 12.58 9.08
N ARG A 80 -7.15 12.00 9.78
CA ARG A 80 -5.76 12.45 9.80
C ARG A 80 -4.82 11.29 9.60
N SER A 81 -3.81 11.52 8.78
CA SER A 81 -2.63 10.65 8.68
C SER A 81 -1.40 11.45 9.07
N LYS A 82 -0.57 10.90 9.94
CA LYS A 82 0.72 11.50 10.31
C LYS A 82 1.76 10.41 10.49
N GLY A 83 3.00 10.73 10.19
CA GLY A 83 4.00 9.69 10.06
C GLY A 83 5.38 10.17 9.71
N PHE A 84 6.24 9.18 9.49
CA PHE A 84 7.60 9.35 9.01
C PHE A 84 7.88 8.30 7.94
N GLU A 85 8.65 8.68 6.94
CA GLU A 85 9.14 7.79 5.90
C GLU A 85 10.65 7.93 5.78
N ALA A 86 11.32 6.83 5.43
CA ALA A 86 12.74 6.81 5.20
C ALA A 86 13.07 5.84 4.07
N ASP A 87 13.99 6.26 3.21
CA ASP A 87 14.50 5.48 2.09
C ASP A 87 16.03 5.53 2.07
N LEU A 88 16.64 4.38 1.81
CA LEU A 88 18.07 4.19 1.71
C LEU A 88 18.40 3.42 0.43
N LEU A 89 19.35 3.96 -0.33
CA LEU A 89 20.04 3.25 -1.40
C LEU A 89 21.54 3.30 -1.11
N ALA A 90 22.21 2.15 -1.12
CA ALA A 90 23.63 2.06 -0.86
C ALA A 90 24.33 1.13 -1.85
N VAL A 91 25.50 1.56 -2.34
CA VAL A 91 26.40 0.81 -3.23
C VAL A 91 27.73 0.58 -2.49
N PRO A 92 27.76 -0.31 -1.49
CA PRO A 92 28.92 -0.48 -0.61
C PRO A 92 30.15 -1.00 -1.36
N VAL A 93 29.94 -1.85 -2.37
CA VAL A 93 30.98 -2.36 -3.28
C VAL A 93 30.44 -2.36 -4.70
N ASN A 94 31.34 -2.40 -5.69
CA ASN A 94 30.93 -2.44 -7.09
C ASN A 94 30.09 -3.70 -7.36
N GLY A 95 28.98 -3.51 -8.07
CA GLY A 95 28.03 -4.57 -8.39
C GLY A 95 26.98 -4.84 -7.32
N LEU A 96 27.19 -4.46 -6.05
CA LEU A 96 26.20 -4.65 -4.97
C LEU A 96 25.41 -3.36 -4.72
N THR A 97 24.09 -3.44 -4.86
CA THR A 97 23.17 -2.36 -4.48
C THR A 97 22.22 -2.86 -3.41
N LEU A 98 22.22 -2.19 -2.26
CA LEU A 98 21.28 -2.41 -1.16
C LEU A 98 20.21 -1.33 -1.19
N ARG A 99 18.97 -1.72 -0.91
CA ARG A 99 17.79 -0.86 -0.88
C ARG A 99 17.04 -1.13 0.40
N ALA A 100 16.62 -0.08 1.09
CA ALA A 100 15.70 -0.20 2.22
C ALA A 100 14.71 0.96 2.20
N SER A 101 13.47 0.68 2.54
CA SER A 101 12.44 1.69 2.76
C SER A 101 11.62 1.34 4.00
N ALA A 102 11.19 2.34 4.75
CA ALA A 102 10.34 2.16 5.91
C ALA A 102 9.36 3.32 6.03
N ALA A 103 8.14 3.02 6.42
CA ALA A 103 7.11 4.01 6.69
C ALA A 103 6.40 3.68 8.00
N TYR A 104 6.23 4.70 8.83
CA TYR A 104 5.31 4.70 9.96
C TYR A 104 4.18 5.68 9.69
N ALA A 105 2.93 5.23 9.67
CA ALA A 105 1.78 6.09 9.42
C ALA A 105 0.62 5.78 10.39
N ASP A 106 0.24 6.76 11.21
CA ASP A 106 -0.91 6.67 12.12
C ASP A 106 -2.12 7.37 11.49
N ALA A 107 -2.85 6.63 10.65
CA ALA A 107 -4.06 7.10 10.00
C ALA A 107 -5.30 6.79 10.83
N LYS A 108 -6.06 7.82 11.21
CA LYS A 108 -7.20 7.72 12.12
C LYS A 108 -8.36 8.64 11.75
N VAL A 109 -9.55 8.24 12.19
CA VAL A 109 -10.72 9.10 12.24
C VAL A 109 -10.55 10.14 13.35
N LEU A 110 -10.65 11.43 13.00
CA LEU A 110 -10.68 12.52 13.99
C LEU A 110 -12.10 12.81 14.46
N LYS A 111 -13.04 12.83 13.51
CA LYS A 111 -14.47 13.02 13.74
C LYS A 111 -15.20 12.19 12.70
N PHE A 112 -16.13 11.34 13.14
CA PHE A 112 -17.01 10.60 12.24
C PHE A 112 -18.37 11.28 12.16
N ASN A 113 -18.90 11.44 10.95
CA ASN A 113 -20.30 11.79 10.77
C ASN A 113 -21.11 10.49 10.72
N PRO A 114 -22.13 10.30 11.59
CA PRO A 114 -22.90 9.06 11.64
C PRO A 114 -23.70 8.86 10.35
N ASN A 115 -24.06 7.61 10.09
CA ASN A 115 -24.95 7.28 8.97
C ASN A 115 -26.28 8.05 9.13
N PRO A 116 -26.75 8.80 8.11
CA PRO A 116 -27.94 9.62 8.21
C PRO A 116 -29.23 8.81 8.45
N ASP A 117 -29.28 7.54 8.07
CA ASP A 117 -30.47 6.69 8.20
C ASP A 117 -30.55 5.99 9.57
N THR A 118 -29.41 5.60 10.15
CA THR A 118 -29.37 4.84 11.42
C THR A 118 -28.93 5.69 12.60
N ASN A 119 -28.35 6.86 12.34
CA ASN A 119 -27.73 7.77 13.32
C ASN A 119 -26.68 7.08 14.22
N ALA A 120 -26.19 5.91 13.83
CA ALA A 120 -25.16 5.17 14.53
C ALA A 120 -23.78 5.56 13.98
N PRO A 121 -22.78 5.83 14.84
CA PRO A 121 -21.42 6.03 14.37
C PRO A 121 -20.79 4.66 14.03
N ASP A 122 -20.51 4.44 12.75
CA ASP A 122 -19.76 3.26 12.27
C ASP A 122 -18.28 3.30 12.70
N ALA A 123 -17.81 4.43 13.26
CA ALA A 123 -16.47 4.61 13.81
C ALA A 123 -16.45 5.57 14.99
N ARG A 124 -15.50 5.38 15.91
CA ARG A 124 -15.23 6.32 17.02
C ARG A 124 -14.04 7.21 16.68
N ASN A 125 -13.92 8.34 17.36
CA ASN A 125 -12.71 9.15 17.25
C ASN A 125 -11.49 8.31 17.70
N GLY A 126 -10.45 8.31 16.88
CA GLY A 126 -9.24 7.52 17.09
C GLY A 126 -9.25 6.13 16.43
N THR A 127 -10.39 5.67 15.90
CA THR A 127 -10.48 4.46 15.07
C THR A 127 -9.47 4.55 13.93
N ARG A 128 -8.74 3.45 13.68
CA ARG A 128 -7.78 3.39 12.58
C ARG A 128 -8.49 3.35 11.25
N LEU A 129 -7.90 3.97 10.23
CA LEU A 129 -8.43 3.82 8.88
C LEU A 129 -8.22 2.37 8.38
N PRO A 130 -9.19 1.81 7.64
CA PRO A 130 -9.05 0.51 7.01
C PRO A 130 -7.84 0.48 6.09
N LEU A 131 -7.19 -0.67 6.03
CA LEU A 131 -6.04 -0.95 5.17
C LEU A 131 -4.88 0.05 5.34
N ALA A 132 -4.77 0.68 6.52
CA ALA A 132 -3.69 1.56 6.92
C ALA A 132 -2.81 0.87 7.99
N PRO A 133 -1.86 0.00 7.58
CA PRO A 133 -0.91 -0.60 8.51
C PRO A 133 -0.03 0.51 9.08
N LYS A 134 0.22 0.47 10.39
CA LYS A 134 1.02 1.52 11.03
C LYS A 134 2.47 1.51 10.62
N PHE A 135 3.00 0.34 10.30
CA PHE A 135 4.40 0.17 9.98
C PHE A 135 4.53 -0.76 8.80
N THR A 136 5.32 -0.34 7.82
CA THR A 136 5.69 -1.14 6.65
C THR A 136 7.15 -0.91 6.36
N TYR A 137 7.87 -1.94 5.91
CA TYR A 137 9.23 -1.76 5.43
C TYR A 137 9.55 -2.75 4.33
N THR A 138 10.49 -2.37 3.48
CA THR A 138 11.07 -3.24 2.45
C THR A 138 12.58 -3.21 2.60
N LEU A 139 13.21 -4.38 2.55
CA LEU A 139 14.65 -4.54 2.45
C LEU A 139 14.94 -5.27 1.15
N GLY A 140 16.00 -4.89 0.44
CA GLY A 140 16.36 -5.54 -0.81
C GLY A 140 17.83 -5.41 -1.14
N GLY A 141 18.30 -6.30 -1.98
CA GLY A 141 19.67 -6.33 -2.45
C GLY A 141 19.75 -6.91 -3.85
N SER A 142 20.55 -6.29 -4.71
CA SER A 142 20.93 -6.83 -6.01
C SER A 142 22.44 -6.90 -6.13
N TYR A 143 22.95 -7.97 -6.70
CA TYR A 143 24.36 -8.13 -7.03
C TYR A 143 24.54 -8.49 -8.50
N GLU A 144 25.35 -7.72 -9.21
CA GLU A 144 25.78 -8.01 -10.58
C GLU A 144 27.29 -8.26 -10.61
N ARG A 145 27.69 -9.31 -11.33
CA ARG A 145 29.10 -9.64 -11.54
C ARG A 145 29.35 -10.19 -12.93
N ASP A 146 30.31 -9.59 -13.62
CA ASP A 146 30.87 -10.13 -14.85
C ASP A 146 31.87 -11.27 -14.52
N LEU A 147 31.67 -12.43 -15.14
CA LEU A 147 32.50 -13.62 -15.00
C LEU A 147 33.23 -13.98 -16.31
N GLY A 148 33.29 -13.05 -17.27
CA GLY A 148 33.91 -13.23 -18.58
C GLY A 148 32.88 -13.60 -19.64
N SER A 149 32.64 -14.91 -19.84
CA SER A 149 31.67 -15.38 -20.85
C SER A 149 30.21 -15.28 -20.40
N VAL A 150 29.97 -15.03 -19.11
CA VAL A 150 28.66 -15.00 -18.48
C VAL A 150 28.60 -13.85 -17.47
N LYS A 151 27.45 -13.20 -17.35
CA LYS A 151 27.15 -12.26 -16.26
C LYS A 151 26.18 -12.88 -15.27
N LEU A 152 26.50 -12.77 -13.99
CA LEU A 152 25.67 -13.21 -12.86
C LEU A 152 24.81 -12.06 -12.35
N TYR A 153 23.54 -12.35 -12.11
CA TYR A 153 22.56 -11.47 -11.49
C TYR A 153 21.95 -12.16 -10.27
N LEU A 154 22.06 -11.54 -9.11
CA LEU A 154 21.35 -11.94 -7.90
C LEU A 154 20.41 -10.80 -7.51
N ASP A 155 19.19 -11.10 -7.12
CA ASP A 155 18.26 -10.12 -6.58
C ASP A 155 17.41 -10.73 -5.48
N THR A 156 17.12 -9.96 -4.43
CA THR A 156 16.23 -10.37 -3.35
C THR A 156 15.52 -9.18 -2.74
N ASP A 157 14.29 -9.40 -2.30
CA ASP A 157 13.49 -8.43 -1.56
C ASP A 157 12.70 -9.10 -0.43
N PHE A 158 12.63 -8.42 0.70
CA PHE A 158 11.77 -8.76 1.82
C PHE A 158 10.86 -7.59 2.13
N ARG A 159 9.55 -7.80 2.05
CA ARG A 159 8.53 -6.81 2.38
C ARG A 159 7.78 -7.24 3.62
N HIS A 160 7.67 -6.34 4.60
CA HIS A 160 6.82 -6.51 5.77
C HIS A 160 5.67 -5.51 5.77
N VAL A 161 4.48 -6.00 6.10
CA VAL A 161 3.27 -5.21 6.30
C VAL A 161 2.74 -5.49 7.70
N GLY A 162 2.62 -4.43 8.50
CA GLY A 162 2.10 -4.52 9.86
C GLY A 162 0.61 -4.85 9.93
N LYS A 163 0.13 -5.16 11.13
CA LYS A 163 -1.28 -5.46 11.41
C LYS A 163 -2.20 -4.31 10.98
N GLN A 164 -3.31 -4.66 10.33
CA GLN A 164 -4.32 -3.72 9.86
C GLN A 164 -5.74 -4.29 10.00
N PHE A 165 -6.73 -3.49 9.61
CA PHE A 165 -8.14 -3.86 9.64
C PHE A 165 -8.75 -3.63 8.27
N SER A 166 -9.81 -4.36 7.94
CA SER A 166 -10.51 -4.22 6.65
C SER A 166 -11.66 -3.23 6.70
N ASP A 167 -12.07 -2.83 7.90
CA ASP A 167 -13.19 -1.95 8.17
C ASP A 167 -12.93 -1.08 9.40
N LEU A 168 -13.82 -0.11 9.62
CA LEU A 168 -13.78 0.85 10.73
C LEU A 168 -14.24 0.24 12.07
N GLY A 169 -14.90 -0.93 12.04
CA GLY A 169 -15.28 -1.66 13.24
C GLY A 169 -14.09 -2.30 13.94
N GLU A 170 -12.91 -2.30 13.32
CA GLU A 170 -11.68 -2.94 13.80
C GLU A 170 -11.90 -4.42 14.17
N SER A 171 -12.89 -5.05 13.51
CA SER A 171 -13.23 -6.44 13.72
C SER A 171 -12.34 -7.34 12.85
N GLY A 172 -11.93 -8.50 13.38
CA GLY A 172 -11.15 -9.48 12.61
C GLY A 172 -9.89 -8.89 11.94
N PRO A 173 -8.84 -8.55 12.70
CA PRO A 173 -7.64 -7.96 12.11
C PRO A 173 -7.02 -8.85 11.03
N ILE A 174 -6.38 -8.19 10.06
CA ILE A 174 -5.41 -8.84 9.18
C ILE A 174 -4.08 -8.82 9.93
N ASP A 175 -3.57 -10.02 10.23
CA ASP A 175 -2.28 -10.17 10.89
C ASP A 175 -1.13 -9.60 10.06
N ALA A 176 -0.10 -9.16 10.75
CA ALA A 176 1.13 -8.73 10.09
C ALA A 176 1.76 -9.90 9.32
N TYR A 177 2.34 -9.59 8.17
CA TYR A 177 2.98 -10.60 7.33
C TYR A 177 4.26 -10.06 6.67
N GLY A 178 5.15 -10.99 6.34
CA GLY A 178 6.39 -10.72 5.62
C GLY A 178 6.52 -11.66 4.44
N ILE A 179 6.89 -11.13 3.28
CA ILE A 179 7.09 -11.90 2.04
C ILE A 179 8.53 -11.72 1.61
N TRP A 180 9.23 -12.85 1.42
CA TRP A 180 10.59 -12.89 0.93
C TRP A 180 10.62 -13.45 -0.48
N ASN A 181 11.25 -12.73 -1.41
CA ASN A 181 11.47 -13.15 -2.78
C ASN A 181 12.97 -13.13 -3.11
N ALA A 182 13.38 -13.98 -4.04
CA ALA A 182 14.72 -13.94 -4.61
C ALA A 182 14.74 -14.44 -6.06
N SER A 183 15.79 -14.07 -6.78
CA SER A 183 16.07 -14.58 -8.11
C SER A 183 17.56 -14.70 -8.37
N VAL A 184 17.91 -15.63 -9.26
CA VAL A 184 19.26 -15.83 -9.79
C VAL A 184 19.16 -15.85 -11.30
N GLY A 185 19.96 -15.03 -11.96
CA GLY A 185 19.99 -14.91 -13.41
C GLY A 185 21.40 -15.02 -13.97
N PHE A 186 21.47 -15.53 -15.19
CA PHE A 186 22.69 -15.62 -15.98
C PHE A 186 22.41 -15.07 -17.37
N SER A 187 23.32 -14.25 -17.89
CA SER A 187 23.29 -13.84 -19.30
C SER A 187 24.61 -14.15 -19.99
N ASP A 188 24.61 -14.16 -21.32
CA ASP A 188 25.84 -14.05 -22.10
C ASP A 188 26.56 -12.73 -21.84
N ALA A 189 27.81 -12.63 -22.32
CA ALA A 189 28.67 -11.47 -22.13
C ALA A 189 28.06 -10.17 -22.69
N ASP A 190 27.32 -10.23 -23.79
CA ASP A 190 26.68 -9.06 -24.42
C ASP A 190 25.29 -8.78 -23.84
N ASP A 191 24.83 -9.58 -22.88
CA ASP A 191 23.51 -9.50 -22.23
C ASP A 191 22.34 -9.54 -23.23
N LEU A 192 22.53 -10.27 -24.34
CA LEU A 192 21.53 -10.48 -25.39
C LEU A 192 20.47 -11.49 -24.96
N TYR A 193 20.88 -12.54 -24.24
CA TYR A 193 20.04 -13.62 -23.74
C TYR A 193 20.24 -13.77 -22.23
N ARG A 194 19.17 -13.60 -21.46
CA ARG A 194 19.19 -13.78 -20.00
C ARG A 194 18.18 -14.81 -19.57
N LEU A 195 18.65 -15.84 -18.86
CA LEU A 195 17.82 -16.81 -18.15
C LEU A 195 17.77 -16.45 -16.67
N THR A 196 16.58 -16.41 -16.08
CA THR A 196 16.40 -16.08 -14.65
C THR A 196 15.49 -17.10 -13.99
N PHE A 197 15.96 -17.65 -12.88
CA PHE A 197 15.19 -18.49 -11.97
C PHE A 197 14.71 -17.61 -10.81
N LEU A 198 13.41 -17.66 -10.52
CA LEU A 198 12.79 -16.87 -9.46
C LEU A 198 12.12 -17.78 -8.44
N ALA A 199 12.18 -17.36 -7.18
CA ALA A 199 11.45 -17.93 -6.06
C ALA A 199 10.66 -16.79 -5.40
N ARG A 200 9.34 -16.96 -5.32
CA ARG A 200 8.42 -15.99 -4.74
C ARG A 200 7.82 -16.57 -3.48
N ASN A 201 7.75 -15.75 -2.43
CA ASN A 201 7.32 -16.17 -1.10
C ASN A 201 8.12 -17.40 -0.58
N ILE A 202 9.44 -17.26 -0.49
CA ILE A 202 10.40 -18.34 -0.14
C ILE A 202 10.02 -19.03 1.18
N THR A 203 9.52 -18.26 2.14
CA THR A 203 9.11 -18.71 3.47
C THR A 203 7.75 -19.39 3.50
N ASP A 204 7.05 -19.47 2.37
CA ASP A 204 5.71 -20.08 2.26
C ASP A 204 4.70 -19.45 3.22
N LYS A 205 4.73 -18.11 3.31
CA LYS A 205 3.89 -17.36 4.22
C LYS A 205 2.52 -17.14 3.59
N SER A 206 1.50 -17.81 4.13
CA SER A 206 0.10 -17.49 3.82
C SER A 206 -0.34 -16.20 4.52
N TYR A 207 -1.11 -15.37 3.80
CA TYR A 207 -1.64 -14.10 4.28
C TYR A 207 -2.92 -13.70 3.53
N ALA A 208 -3.72 -12.83 4.14
CA ALA A 208 -4.91 -12.25 3.52
C ALA A 208 -4.69 -10.76 3.24
N LEU A 209 -5.24 -10.26 2.14
CA LEU A 209 -5.29 -8.82 1.83
C LEU A 209 -6.54 -8.15 2.38
N LEU A 210 -7.62 -8.93 2.53
CA LEU A 210 -8.89 -8.45 3.02
C LEU A 210 -9.52 -9.53 3.92
N ASN A 211 -10.11 -9.08 5.02
CA ASN A 211 -10.95 -9.86 5.89
C ASN A 211 -12.37 -9.27 5.86
N VAL A 212 -13.34 -10.03 5.38
CA VAL A 212 -14.72 -9.57 5.21
C VAL A 212 -15.62 -10.23 6.23
N SER A 213 -16.47 -9.41 6.85
CA SER A 213 -17.45 -9.84 7.85
C SER A 213 -16.82 -10.64 8.99
N ALA A 214 -15.75 -10.11 9.58
CA ALA A 214 -15.06 -10.71 10.73
C ALA A 214 -14.64 -12.19 10.56
N GLY A 215 -14.15 -12.55 9.38
CA GLY A 215 -13.58 -13.87 9.08
C GLY A 215 -14.46 -14.77 8.22
N GLN A 216 -15.66 -14.34 7.84
CA GLN A 216 -16.53 -15.14 6.96
C GLN A 216 -15.94 -15.33 5.55
N ARG A 217 -15.15 -14.36 5.07
CA ARG A 217 -14.44 -14.47 3.79
C ARG A 217 -13.08 -13.77 3.86
N LEU A 218 -12.04 -14.49 3.47
CA LEU A 218 -10.70 -13.93 3.29
C LEU A 218 -10.38 -13.78 1.80
N GLN A 219 -9.78 -12.65 1.43
CA GLN A 219 -9.21 -12.48 0.10
C GLN A 219 -7.72 -12.82 0.17
N ILE A 220 -7.37 -13.98 -0.36
CA ILE A 220 -6.00 -14.48 -0.41
C ILE A 220 -5.43 -14.16 -1.80
N PRO A 221 -4.32 -13.42 -1.90
CA PRO A 221 -3.69 -13.16 -3.18
C PRO A 221 -2.99 -14.40 -3.71
N ARG A 222 -2.77 -14.46 -5.02
CA ARG A 222 -1.99 -15.53 -5.66
C ARG A 222 -0.62 -15.74 -5.00
N ASP A 223 0.05 -14.66 -4.63
CA ASP A 223 1.41 -14.69 -4.09
C ASP A 223 1.46 -15.11 -2.61
N ALA A 224 0.31 -15.46 -2.00
CA ALA A 224 0.25 -16.07 -0.67
C ALA A 224 0.77 -17.51 -0.63
N ASP A 225 0.86 -18.16 -1.79
CA ASP A 225 1.50 -19.46 -1.93
C ASP A 225 2.89 -19.28 -2.51
N ARG A 226 3.85 -20.09 -2.05
CA ARG A 226 5.19 -20.12 -2.65
C ARG A 226 5.13 -20.66 -4.08
N TYR A 227 5.84 -20.00 -4.98
CA TYR A 227 6.03 -20.52 -6.33
C TYR A 227 7.41 -20.21 -6.90
N PHE A 228 7.79 -21.03 -7.88
CA PHE A 228 9.03 -20.89 -8.62
C PHE A 228 8.71 -20.60 -10.09
N GLY A 229 9.62 -19.91 -10.76
CA GLY A 229 9.46 -19.58 -12.17
C GLY A 229 10.79 -19.50 -12.89
N VAL A 230 10.69 -19.52 -14.21
CA VAL A 230 11.81 -19.30 -15.12
C VAL A 230 11.40 -18.21 -16.11
N SER A 231 12.27 -17.24 -16.33
CA SER A 231 12.08 -16.16 -17.29
C SER A 231 13.24 -16.14 -18.27
N LEU A 232 12.93 -16.02 -19.57
CA LEU A 232 13.90 -15.79 -20.62
C LEU A 232 13.69 -14.39 -21.18
N ARG A 233 14.77 -13.62 -21.30
CA ARG A 233 14.79 -12.33 -22.00
C ARG A 233 15.75 -12.41 -23.17
N ALA A 234 15.28 -12.04 -24.35
CA ALA A 234 16.10 -11.88 -25.55
C ALA A 234 16.04 -10.42 -26.04
N LYS A 235 17.17 -9.83 -26.40
CA LYS A 235 17.27 -8.51 -27.03
C LYS A 235 17.62 -8.69 -28.50
N PHE A 236 16.84 -8.10 -29.39
CA PHE A 236 17.09 -8.07 -30.82
C PHE A 236 17.52 -6.66 -31.21
N GLN A 237 18.55 -6.56 -32.06
CA GLN A 237 19.02 -5.30 -32.64
C GLN A 237 18.26 -4.98 -33.92
#